data_AF-A0AAJ7TKR8-F1
#
_entry.id   AF-A0AAJ7TKR8-F1
#
_cell.length_a   1.000
_cell.length_b   1.000
_cell.length_c   1.000
_cell.angle_alpha   90.00
_cell.angle_beta   90.00
_cell.angle_gamma   90.00
#
_symmetry.space_group_name_H-M   'P 1'
#
loop_
_entity.id
_entity.type
_entity.pdbx_description
1 polymer ?
#
loop_
_entity_poly.entity_id
_entity_poly.type
_entity_poly.pdbx_seq_one_letter_code
_entity_poly.pdbx_strand_id
1 'polypeptide(L)'
;MGRSIDRLEKVKDKAARKVASLRGQLDMTAEGAQEEMERTRVLLEATTGELRTVKRALEEVARREKQLLDFREVVGRTLGLDVGSLAVPDYEVVARLERLVRAQHASVATAAALDGSLERLHGGFRAGYRGQRHEPRARSVSPVRAYGSVDADKF
;
A
#
# COMPACT_ATOMS: atom_id res chain seq x y z
N MET A 1 21.44 26.64 97.83
CA MET A 1 20.57 26.78 96.63
C MET A 1 21.33 26.81 95.29
N GLY A 2 22.56 27.35 95.19
CA GLY A 2 23.27 27.49 93.90
C GLY A 2 23.59 26.21 93.11
N ARG A 3 23.87 25.07 93.77
CA ARG A 3 24.20 23.80 93.08
C ARG A 3 23.03 23.22 92.25
N SER A 4 21.80 23.46 92.69
CA SER A 4 20.61 22.98 91.98
C SER A 4 20.30 23.82 90.75
N ILE A 5 20.58 25.13 90.83
CA ILE A 5 20.43 26.08 89.72
C ILE A 5 21.44 25.77 88.60
N ASP A 6 22.71 25.58 88.95
CA ASP A 6 23.77 25.21 87.97
C ASP A 6 23.48 23.88 87.26
N ARG A 7 22.92 22.88 87.96
CA ARG A 7 22.47 21.63 87.33
C ARG A 7 21.31 21.86 86.36
N LEU A 8 20.34 22.69 86.73
CA LEU A 8 19.19 23.01 85.88
C LEU A 8 19.63 23.74 84.60
N GLU A 9 20.57 24.68 84.73
CA GLU A 9 21.13 25.43 83.61
C GLU A 9 21.87 24.50 82.62
N LYS A 10 22.69 23.58 83.13
CA LYS A 10 23.34 22.54 82.31
C LYS A 10 22.35 21.64 81.58
N VAL A 11 21.24 21.27 82.23
CA VAL A 11 20.19 20.44 81.60
C VAL A 11 19.48 21.24 80.50
N LYS A 12 19.13 22.50 80.76
CA LYS A 12 18.53 23.41 79.78
C LYS A 12 19.43 23.56 78.55
N ASP A 13 20.72 23.83 78.73
CA ASP A 13 21.67 24.00 77.63
C ASP A 13 21.83 22.71 76.81
N LYS A 14 21.90 21.57 77.48
CA LYS A 14 21.96 20.27 76.81
C LYS A 14 20.68 19.98 76.01
N ALA A 15 19.52 20.30 76.56
CA ALA A 15 18.25 20.18 75.87
C ALA A 15 18.15 21.12 74.66
N ALA A 16 18.56 22.39 74.81
CA ALA A 16 18.57 23.38 73.72
C ALA A 16 19.49 22.94 72.57
N ARG A 17 20.70 22.46 72.87
CA ARG A 17 21.62 21.91 71.87
C ARG A 17 21.03 20.70 71.16
N LYS A 18 20.35 19.81 71.90
CA LYS A 18 19.72 18.63 71.30
C LYS A 18 18.54 19.02 70.39
N VAL A 19 17.72 19.99 70.79
CA VAL A 19 16.63 20.52 69.97
C VAL A 19 17.18 21.16 68.70
N ALA A 20 18.24 21.97 68.79
CA ALA A 20 18.88 22.58 67.62
C ALA A 20 19.44 21.52 66.65
N SER A 21 20.11 20.49 67.18
CA SER A 21 20.62 19.37 66.39
C SER A 21 19.51 18.58 65.70
N LEU A 22 18.41 18.29 66.41
CA LEU A 22 17.27 17.56 65.85
C LEU A 22 16.54 18.38 64.77
N ARG A 23 16.42 19.70 64.95
CA ARG A 23 15.88 20.60 63.92
C ARG A 23 16.73 20.57 62.65
N GLY A 24 18.04 20.71 62.77
CA GLY A 24 18.92 20.62 61.60
C GLY A 24 18.86 19.27 60.88
N GLN A 25 18.74 18.16 61.62
CA GLN A 25 18.53 16.84 61.01
C GLN A 25 17.18 16.73 60.29
N LEU A 26 16.13 17.29 60.88
CA LEU A 26 14.80 17.33 60.28
C LEU A 26 14.79 18.16 58.99
N ASP A 27 15.43 19.34 59.02
CA ASP A 27 15.50 20.24 57.86
C ASP A 27 16.25 19.56 56.70
N MET A 28 17.42 18.96 56.94
CA MET A 28 18.15 18.23 55.90
C MET A 28 17.36 17.03 55.35
N THR A 29 16.62 16.33 56.22
CA THR A 29 15.78 15.19 55.78
C THR A 29 14.61 15.68 54.93
N ALA A 30 13.99 16.81 55.30
CA ALA A 30 12.88 17.40 54.56
C ALA A 30 13.32 17.91 53.19
N GLU A 31 14.48 18.57 53.10
CA GLU A 31 15.08 19.01 51.83
C GLU A 31 15.37 17.82 50.92
N GLY A 32 16.04 16.78 51.43
CA GLY A 32 16.33 15.57 50.64
C GLY A 32 15.07 14.84 50.16
N ALA A 33 14.03 14.76 51.00
CA ALA A 33 12.75 14.18 50.60
C ALA A 33 12.05 15.00 49.50
N GLN A 34 12.14 16.33 49.58
CA GLN A 34 11.57 17.24 48.58
C GLN A 34 12.29 17.13 47.24
N GLU A 35 13.62 17.07 47.24
CA GLU A 35 14.43 16.89 46.03
C GLU A 35 14.11 15.56 45.35
N GLU A 36 13.99 14.47 46.11
CA GLU A 36 13.68 13.16 45.56
C GLU A 36 12.25 13.08 45.01
N MET A 37 11.30 13.75 45.67
CA MET A 37 9.92 13.87 45.19
C MET A 37 9.89 14.60 43.83
N GLU A 38 10.59 15.73 43.71
CA GLU A 38 10.63 16.49 42.46
C GLU A 38 11.34 15.71 41.35
N ARG A 39 12.44 15.03 41.68
CA ARG A 39 13.14 14.14 40.74
C ARG A 39 12.21 13.03 40.22
N THR A 40 11.50 12.37 41.13
CA THR A 40 10.56 11.29 40.78
C THR A 40 9.41 11.82 39.92
N ARG A 41 8.91 13.03 40.23
CA ARG A 41 7.87 13.69 39.45
C ARG A 41 8.32 13.98 38.01
N VAL A 42 9.51 14.55 37.82
CA VAL A 42 10.06 14.82 36.48
C VAL A 42 10.20 13.53 35.67
N LEU A 43 10.69 12.46 36.29
CA LEU A 43 10.80 11.15 35.64
C LEU A 43 9.42 10.57 35.27
N LEU A 44 8.42 10.73 36.15
CA LEU A 44 7.06 10.30 35.87
C LEU A 44 6.43 11.07 34.70
N GLU A 45 6.64 12.39 34.64
CA GLU A 45 6.15 13.23 33.55
C GLU A 45 6.80 12.85 32.22
N ALA A 46 8.12 12.63 32.20
CA ALA A 46 8.87 12.19 31.03
C ALA A 46 8.39 10.83 30.51
N THR A 47 8.34 9.82 31.39
CA THR A 47 7.89 8.46 31.05
C THR A 47 6.43 8.43 30.59
N THR A 48 5.56 9.26 31.19
CA THR A 48 4.18 9.42 30.73
C THR A 48 4.11 10.05 29.33
N GLY A 49 4.99 11.00 29.03
CA GLY A 49 5.13 11.60 27.69
C GLY A 49 5.57 10.60 26.63
N GLU A 50 6.58 9.78 26.95
CA GLU A 50 7.05 8.69 26.09
C GLU A 50 5.94 7.66 25.84
N LEU A 51 5.23 7.25 26.90
CA LEU A 51 4.11 6.30 26.79
C LEU A 51 3.02 6.82 25.85
N ARG A 52 2.66 8.11 25.94
CA ARG A 52 1.68 8.73 25.03
C ARG A 52 2.17 8.71 23.58
N THR A 53 3.45 8.99 23.36
CA THR A 53 4.07 8.98 22.03
C THR A 53 4.05 7.58 21.42
N VAL A 54 4.47 6.57 22.18
CA VAL A 54 4.47 5.16 21.75
C VAL A 54 3.05 4.69 21.46
N LYS A 55 2.07 5.04 22.31
CA LYS A 55 0.66 4.69 22.09
C LYS A 55 0.14 5.24 20.76
N ARG A 56 0.43 6.51 20.45
CA ARG A 56 0.03 7.13 19.17
C ARG A 56 0.69 6.45 17.97
N ALA A 57 1.98 6.13 18.07
CA ALA A 57 2.68 5.42 17.01
C ALA A 57 2.08 4.02 16.78
N LEU A 58 1.72 3.32 17.85
CA LEU A 58 1.07 2.00 17.76
C LEU A 58 -0.31 2.08 17.10
N GLU A 59 -1.13 3.07 17.48
CA GLU A 59 -2.44 3.31 16.86
C GLU A 59 -2.30 3.59 15.36
N GLU A 60 -1.27 4.34 14.96
CA GLU A 60 -0.98 4.60 13.55
C GLU A 60 -0.56 3.34 12.79
N VAL A 61 0.32 2.51 13.38
CA VAL A 61 0.75 1.24 12.79
C VAL A 61 -0.45 0.31 12.61
N ALA A 62 -1.29 0.15 13.63
CA ALA A 62 -2.50 -0.68 13.56
C ALA A 62 -3.48 -0.18 12.47
N ARG A 63 -3.63 1.14 12.32
CA ARG A 63 -4.45 1.73 11.25
C ARG A 63 -3.89 1.39 9.87
N ARG A 64 -2.57 1.52 9.67
CA ARG A 64 -1.90 1.21 8.40
C ARG A 64 -1.96 -0.29 8.08
N GLU A 65 -1.78 -1.14 9.08
CA GLU A 65 -1.91 -2.60 8.95
C GLU A 65 -3.31 -2.99 8.47
N LYS A 66 -4.35 -2.43 9.09
CA LYS A 66 -5.73 -2.64 8.64
C LYS A 66 -5.91 -2.22 7.18
N GLN A 67 -5.41 -1.04 6.79
CA GLN A 67 -5.50 -0.58 5.40
C GLN A 67 -4.81 -1.53 4.42
N LEU A 68 -3.67 -2.12 4.79
CA LEU A 68 -2.97 -3.11 3.97
C LEU A 68 -3.76 -4.42 3.86
N LEU A 69 -4.38 -4.88 4.95
CA LEU A 69 -5.23 -6.06 4.94
C LEU A 69 -6.48 -5.86 4.08
N ASP A 70 -7.17 -4.72 4.24
CA ASP A 70 -8.34 -4.35 3.44
C ASP A 70 -7.98 -4.27 1.94
N PHE A 71 -6.83 -3.66 1.61
CA PHE A 71 -6.33 -3.61 0.24
C PHE A 71 -6.01 -5.01 -0.31
N ARG A 72 -5.31 -5.84 0.47
CA ARG A 72 -4.97 -7.22 0.11
C ARG A 72 -6.23 -8.04 -0.17
N GLU A 73 -7.29 -7.86 0.62
CA GLU A 73 -8.57 -8.52 0.39
C GLU A 73 -9.20 -8.11 -0.94
N VAL A 74 -9.22 -6.81 -1.25
CA VAL A 74 -9.77 -6.30 -2.52
C VAL A 74 -8.98 -6.87 -3.71
N VAL A 75 -7.65 -6.84 -3.66
CA VAL A 75 -6.80 -7.40 -4.72
C VAL A 75 -7.00 -8.91 -4.84
N GLY A 76 -7.05 -9.63 -3.72
CA GLY A 76 -7.30 -11.07 -3.68
C GLY A 76 -8.61 -11.45 -4.37
N ARG A 77 -9.72 -10.80 -4.00
CA ARG A 77 -11.03 -10.98 -4.66
C ARG A 77 -10.98 -10.67 -6.15
N THR A 78 -10.33 -9.56 -6.53
CA THR A 78 -10.20 -9.15 -7.95
C THR A 78 -9.44 -10.19 -8.78
N LEU A 79 -8.45 -10.87 -8.17
CA LEU A 79 -7.69 -11.92 -8.82
C LEU A 79 -8.39 -13.29 -8.79
N GLY A 80 -9.56 -13.40 -8.16
CA GLY A 80 -10.27 -14.65 -7.95
C GLY A 80 -9.52 -15.60 -7.01
N LEU A 81 -8.80 -15.04 -6.04
CA LEU A 81 -8.16 -15.79 -4.95
C LEU A 81 -9.15 -15.90 -3.79
N ASP A 82 -9.20 -17.05 -3.13
CA ASP A 82 -10.03 -17.23 -1.94
C ASP A 82 -9.43 -16.45 -0.76
N VAL A 83 -10.16 -15.44 -0.29
CA VAL A 83 -9.72 -14.54 0.77
C VAL A 83 -10.11 -15.04 2.16
N GLY A 84 -10.94 -16.08 2.26
CA GLY A 84 -11.25 -16.75 3.53
C GLY A 84 -10.13 -17.66 4.02
N SER A 85 -9.20 -18.02 3.15
CA SER A 85 -8.02 -18.81 3.47
C SER A 85 -6.85 -17.87 3.79
N LEU A 86 -6.38 -17.89 5.03
CA LEU A 86 -5.22 -17.15 5.55
C LEU A 86 -3.88 -17.40 4.81
N ALA A 87 -3.87 -18.08 3.66
CA ALA A 87 -2.70 -18.80 3.18
C ALA A 87 -2.11 -18.35 1.84
N VAL A 88 -2.64 -17.32 1.14
CA VAL A 88 -2.00 -16.85 -0.10
C VAL A 88 -0.85 -15.90 0.21
N PRO A 89 0.42 -16.28 0.01
CA PRO A 89 1.55 -15.39 0.27
C PRO A 89 1.60 -14.23 -0.73
N ASP A 90 2.16 -13.09 -0.32
CA ASP A 90 2.21 -11.88 -1.16
C ASP A 90 2.88 -12.13 -2.53
N TYR A 91 3.87 -13.03 -2.59
CA TYR A 91 4.54 -13.36 -3.84
C TYR A 91 3.61 -14.05 -4.85
N GLU A 92 2.58 -14.79 -4.41
CA GLU A 92 1.61 -15.42 -5.31
C GLU A 92 0.66 -14.38 -5.91
N VAL A 93 0.28 -13.37 -5.12
CA VAL A 93 -0.51 -12.22 -5.57
C VAL A 93 0.26 -11.48 -6.66
N VAL A 94 1.54 -11.18 -6.41
CA VAL A 94 2.42 -10.53 -7.39
C VAL A 94 2.57 -11.37 -8.66
N ALA A 95 2.86 -12.67 -8.53
CA ALA A 95 3.01 -13.55 -9.69
C ALA A 95 1.72 -13.64 -10.54
N ARG A 96 0.55 -13.60 -9.91
CA ARG A 96 -0.74 -13.61 -10.62
C ARG A 96 -1.02 -12.28 -11.32
N LEU A 97 -0.67 -11.15 -10.69
CA LEU A 97 -0.71 -9.83 -11.33
C LEU A 97 0.22 -9.76 -12.55
N GLU A 98 1.46 -10.23 -12.43
CA GLU A 98 2.41 -10.24 -13.55
C GLU A 98 1.88 -11.04 -14.75
N ARG A 99 1.29 -12.22 -14.50
CA ARG A 99 0.68 -13.04 -15.57
C ARG A 99 -0.47 -12.30 -16.24
N LEU A 100 -1.32 -11.63 -15.48
CA LEU A 100 -2.45 -10.86 -16.00
C LEU A 100 -1.98 -9.67 -16.85
N VAL A 101 -0.96 -8.95 -16.39
CA VAL A 101 -0.33 -7.85 -17.15
C VAL A 101 0.28 -8.35 -18.45
N ARG A 102 1.05 -9.45 -18.43
CA ARG A 102 1.62 -10.04 -19.64
C ARG A 102 0.55 -10.49 -20.64
N ALA A 103 -0.50 -11.15 -20.15
CA ALA A 103 -1.63 -11.57 -20.98
C ALA A 103 -2.34 -10.37 -21.63
N GLN A 104 -2.53 -9.29 -20.88
CA GLN A 104 -3.13 -8.07 -21.41
C GLN A 104 -2.26 -7.40 -22.47
N HIS A 105 -0.95 -7.31 -22.27
CA HIS A 105 -0.03 -6.79 -23.29
C HIS A 105 -0.05 -7.63 -24.56
N ALA A 106 -0.06 -8.96 -24.43
CA ALA A 106 -0.17 -9.86 -25.57
C ALA A 106 -1.49 -9.65 -26.32
N SER A 107 -2.62 -9.59 -25.60
CA SER A 107 -3.95 -9.34 -26.16
C SER A 107 -4.01 -8.02 -26.93
N VAL A 108 -3.52 -6.93 -26.34
CA VAL A 108 -3.47 -5.61 -26.99
C VAL A 108 -2.59 -5.63 -28.24
N ALA A 109 -1.42 -6.28 -28.18
CA ALA A 109 -0.53 -6.41 -29.33
C ALA A 109 -1.19 -7.20 -30.46
N THR A 110 -1.90 -8.29 -30.14
CA THR A 110 -2.65 -9.06 -31.13
C THR A 110 -3.78 -8.24 -31.74
N ALA A 111 -4.56 -7.51 -30.94
CA ALA A 111 -5.63 -6.64 -31.43
C ALA A 111 -5.09 -5.59 -32.41
N ALA A 112 -4.02 -4.89 -32.04
CA ALA A 112 -3.38 -3.90 -32.91
C ALA A 112 -2.85 -4.50 -34.22
N ALA A 113 -2.27 -5.71 -34.17
CA ALA A 113 -1.80 -6.42 -35.36
C ALA A 113 -2.95 -6.84 -36.29
N LEU A 114 -4.09 -7.24 -35.74
CA LEU A 114 -5.30 -7.56 -36.49
C LEU A 114 -5.89 -6.30 -37.15
N ASP A 115 -5.98 -5.20 -36.43
CA ASP A 115 -6.46 -3.92 -36.96
C ASP A 115 -5.60 -3.45 -38.14
N GLY A 116 -4.27 -3.45 -37.99
CA GLY A 116 -3.36 -3.10 -39.09
C GLY A 116 -3.43 -4.06 -40.27
N SER A 117 -3.80 -5.33 -40.05
CA SER A 117 -4.02 -6.29 -41.14
C SER A 117 -5.34 -6.04 -41.88
N LEU A 118 -6.38 -5.65 -41.14
CA LEU A 118 -7.70 -5.31 -41.67
C LEU A 118 -7.66 -4.01 -42.49
N GLU A 119 -6.92 -2.99 -42.03
CA GLU A 119 -6.67 -1.76 -42.80
C GLU A 119 -5.92 -2.03 -44.10
N ARG A 120 -4.89 -2.88 -44.07
CA ARG A 120 -4.15 -3.28 -45.27
C ARG A 120 -5.04 -4.02 -46.28
N LEU A 121 -5.90 -4.91 -45.80
CA LEU A 121 -6.90 -5.58 -46.65
C LEU A 121 -7.87 -4.57 -47.27
N HIS A 122 -8.44 -3.66 -46.47
CA HIS A 122 -9.30 -2.59 -46.97
C HIS A 122 -8.63 -1.70 -48.03
N GLY A 123 -7.36 -1.35 -47.82
CA GLY A 123 -6.55 -0.63 -48.80
C GLY A 123 -6.35 -1.42 -50.10
N GLY A 124 -6.04 -2.71 -49.99
CA GLY A 124 -5.87 -3.62 -51.14
C GLY A 124 -7.16 -3.77 -51.96
N PHE A 125 -8.31 -3.96 -51.30
CA PHE A 125 -9.61 -3.99 -51.99
C PHE A 125 -9.89 -2.68 -52.73
N ARG A 126 -9.73 -1.53 -52.06
CA ARG A 126 -9.91 -0.21 -52.70
C ARG A 126 -8.99 0.02 -53.89
N ALA A 127 -7.73 -0.39 -53.79
CA ALA A 127 -6.75 -0.29 -54.87
C ALA A 127 -7.13 -1.18 -56.06
N GLY A 128 -7.55 -2.42 -55.82
CA GLY A 128 -8.00 -3.35 -56.87
C GLY A 128 -9.22 -2.84 -57.65
N TYR A 129 -10.21 -2.26 -56.97
CA TYR A 129 -11.38 -1.66 -57.63
C TYR A 129 -11.04 -0.37 -58.42
N ARG A 130 -10.01 0.38 -58.00
CA ARG A 130 -9.53 1.56 -58.73
C ARG A 130 -8.72 1.16 -59.98
N GLY A 131 -7.93 0.09 -59.90
CA GLY A 131 -7.19 -0.47 -61.04
C GLY A 131 -8.08 -1.01 -62.16
N GLN A 132 -9.25 -1.57 -61.82
CA GLN A 132 -10.22 -2.05 -62.81
C GLN A 132 -10.97 -0.94 -63.57
N ARG A 133 -10.90 0.33 -63.12
CA ARG A 133 -11.50 1.47 -63.83
C ARG A 133 -10.61 2.07 -64.92
N HIS A 134 -9.40 1.56 -65.12
CA HIS A 134 -8.44 2.10 -66.09
C HIS A 134 -7.93 1.10 -67.14
N GLU A 135 -8.58 -0.06 -67.32
CA GLU A 135 -8.41 -0.84 -68.54
C GLU A 135 -9.69 -0.82 -69.40
N PRO A 136 -9.62 -0.38 -70.66
CA PRO A 136 -10.70 -0.63 -71.60
C PRO A 136 -10.74 -2.14 -71.84
N ARG A 137 -11.72 -2.81 -71.22
CA ARG A 137 -12.08 -4.19 -71.59
C ARG A 137 -12.33 -4.22 -73.09
N ALA A 138 -11.39 -4.77 -73.86
CA ALA A 138 -11.66 -5.23 -75.20
C ALA A 138 -12.83 -6.22 -75.09
N ARG A 139 -13.96 -5.86 -75.70
CA ARG A 139 -15.12 -6.75 -75.80
C ARG A 139 -14.66 -8.00 -76.53
N SER A 140 -14.55 -9.12 -75.82
CA SER A 140 -14.43 -10.42 -76.48
C SER A 140 -15.68 -10.62 -77.33
N VAL A 141 -15.48 -10.74 -78.64
CA VAL A 141 -16.54 -11.11 -79.58
C VAL A 141 -17.02 -12.49 -79.19
N SER A 142 -18.31 -12.60 -78.87
CA SER A 142 -18.95 -13.89 -78.57
C SER A 142 -18.84 -14.81 -79.79
N PRO A 143 -18.57 -16.12 -79.62
CA PRO A 143 -18.53 -17.03 -80.75
C PRO A 143 -19.93 -17.11 -81.36
N VAL A 144 -20.08 -16.65 -82.60
CA VAL A 144 -21.28 -16.87 -83.40
C VAL A 144 -21.39 -18.37 -83.63
N ARG A 145 -22.49 -18.95 -83.12
CA ARG A 145 -22.87 -20.35 -83.32
C ARG A 145 -23.13 -20.56 -84.81
N ALA A 146 -22.18 -21.14 -85.52
CA ALA A 146 -22.36 -21.58 -86.90
C ALA A 146 -23.41 -22.69 -86.92
N TYR A 147 -24.63 -22.37 -87.38
CA TYR A 147 -25.60 -23.39 -87.76
C TYR A 147 -25.12 -24.02 -89.07
N GLY A 148 -24.49 -25.19 -88.95
CA GLY A 148 -24.32 -26.09 -90.07
C GLY A 148 -25.68 -26.63 -90.50
N SER A 149 -26.11 -26.23 -91.70
CA SER A 149 -27.12 -26.90 -92.49
C SER A 149 -26.73 -28.37 -92.64
N VAL A 150 -27.48 -29.27 -92.00
CA VAL A 150 -27.41 -30.69 -92.33
C VAL A 150 -28.53 -30.94 -93.32
N ASP A 151 -28.11 -31.21 -94.54
CA ASP A 151 -28.96 -31.60 -95.66
C ASP A 151 -29.85 -32.79 -95.26
N ALA A 152 -31.15 -32.56 -95.35
CA ALA A 152 -32.11 -33.62 -95.51
C ALA A 152 -31.97 -34.12 -96.95
N ASP A 153 -31.32 -35.27 -97.15
CA ASP A 153 -31.77 -36.20 -98.17
C ASP A 153 -31.03 -37.56 -98.16
N LYS A 154 -31.86 -38.60 -98.19
CA LYS A 154 -31.69 -39.91 -98.85
C LYS A 154 -31.17 -41.10 -98.02
N PHE A 155 -32.16 -41.95 -97.74
CA PHE A 155 -32.21 -43.43 -97.82
C PHE A 155 -31.17 -44.27 -97.07
#